data_AF-A0A7X8XEZ1-F1
#
_entry.id   AF-A0A7X8XEZ1-F1
#
_cell.length_a   1.000
_cell.length_b   1.000
_cell.length_c   1.000
_cell.angle_alpha   90.00
_cell.angle_beta   90.00
_cell.angle_gamma   90.00
#
_symmetry.space_group_name_H-M   'P 1'
#
loop_
_entity.id
_entity.type
_entity.pdbx_description
1 polymer ?
#
loop_
_entity_poly.entity_id
_entity_poly.type
_entity_poly.pdbx_seq_one_letter_code
_entity_poly.pdbx_strand_id
1 'polypeptide(L)'
;KVKELVSWETSDTQEIERRQRRALEETMLIKPVEKGAHPIFQDYLVARTGIDNALTYRVELRSLTKTTNTCTCPDFQKNFLGTCKHIEKVLLTVKRGKSTESPFVELFMSVGTIEPCLTVPAECAPQVKAFLDKFLDADGKLRSPRWNTLQVLLRDVEQAPPGNSQGHPHLLGNLRLPPHDAGKGTPGTGSQ
;
A
#
# COMPACT_ATOMS: atom_id res chain seq x y z
N LYS A 1 -24.46 -30.13 -26.53
CA LYS A 1 -23.49 -29.39 -25.68
C LYS A 1 -23.73 -27.90 -25.90
N VAL A 2 -24.34 -27.22 -24.93
CA VAL A 2 -24.49 -25.76 -25.00
C VAL A 2 -23.11 -25.17 -24.82
N LYS A 3 -22.62 -24.44 -25.83
CA LYS A 3 -21.37 -23.70 -25.76
C LYS A 3 -21.67 -22.47 -24.92
N GLU A 4 -21.27 -22.50 -23.66
CA GLU A 4 -21.42 -21.39 -22.74
C GLU A 4 -20.73 -20.17 -23.35
N LEU A 5 -21.52 -19.18 -23.74
CA LEU A 5 -21.03 -17.93 -24.29
C LEU A 5 -20.34 -17.19 -23.13
N VAL A 6 -19.02 -17.20 -23.12
CA VAL A 6 -18.23 -16.38 -22.19
C VAL A 6 -18.56 -14.92 -22.49
N SER A 7 -19.35 -14.30 -21.61
CA SER A 7 -19.60 -12.87 -21.64
C SER A 7 -18.28 -12.12 -21.44
N TRP A 8 -18.11 -11.01 -22.16
CA TRP A 8 -16.97 -10.10 -21.97
C TRP A 8 -17.09 -9.28 -20.68
N GLU A 9 -18.24 -9.37 -20.00
CA GLU A 9 -18.50 -8.72 -18.72
C GLU A 9 -18.11 -9.65 -17.57
N THR A 10 -16.90 -9.48 -17.04
CA THR A 10 -16.48 -10.10 -15.78
C THR A 10 -16.75 -9.14 -14.62
N SER A 11 -17.27 -9.64 -13.51
CA SER A 11 -17.41 -8.83 -12.30
C SER A 11 -16.08 -8.56 -11.61
N ASP A 12 -16.01 -7.51 -10.79
CA ASP A 12 -14.84 -7.21 -9.94
C ASP A 12 -14.42 -8.42 -9.11
N THR A 13 -15.40 -9.15 -8.56
CA THR A 13 -15.15 -10.38 -7.79
C THR A 13 -14.42 -11.43 -8.63
N GLN A 14 -14.89 -11.69 -9.85
CA GLN A 14 -14.25 -12.65 -10.76
C GLN A 14 -12.83 -12.20 -11.13
N GLU A 15 -12.63 -10.90 -11.34
CA GLU A 15 -11.32 -10.34 -11.66
C GLU A 15 -10.33 -10.38 -10.48
N ILE A 16 -10.83 -10.23 -9.25
CA ILE A 16 -10.04 -10.44 -8.03
C ILE A 16 -9.67 -11.92 -7.89
N GLU A 17 -10.63 -12.84 -8.08
CA GLU A 17 -10.39 -14.29 -8.01
C GLU A 17 -9.33 -14.74 -9.01
N ARG A 18 -9.32 -14.19 -10.23
CA ARG A 18 -8.26 -14.45 -11.22
C ARG A 18 -6.88 -14.05 -10.70
N ARG A 19 -6.76 -12.93 -9.99
CA ARG A 19 -5.49 -12.44 -9.42
C ARG A 19 -5.03 -13.31 -8.26
N GLN A 20 -5.95 -13.72 -7.39
CA GLN A 20 -5.70 -14.68 -6.31
C GLN A 20 -5.22 -16.03 -6.85
N ARG A 21 -5.90 -16.57 -7.87
CA ARG A 21 -5.51 -17.80 -8.53
C ARG A 21 -4.11 -17.71 -9.15
N ARG A 22 -3.81 -16.63 -9.86
CA ARG A 22 -2.47 -16.39 -10.42
C ARG A 22 -1.40 -16.25 -9.35
N ALA A 23 -1.72 -15.68 -8.19
CA ALA A 23 -0.79 -15.63 -7.07
C ALA A 23 -0.49 -17.04 -6.51
N LEU A 24 -1.47 -17.94 -6.49
CA LEU A 24 -1.26 -19.33 -6.09
C LEU A 24 -0.44 -20.11 -7.13
N GLU A 25 -0.80 -20.00 -8.41
CA GLU A 25 -0.23 -20.79 -9.51
C GLU A 25 1.16 -20.31 -9.97
N GLU A 26 1.38 -18.99 -10.04
CA GLU A 26 2.65 -18.46 -10.56
C GLU A 26 3.75 -18.51 -9.48
N THR A 27 4.92 -18.98 -9.89
CA THR A 27 6.13 -18.98 -9.06
C THR A 27 6.75 -17.58 -9.04
N MET A 28 6.83 -17.00 -7.85
CA MET A 28 7.35 -15.65 -7.62
C MET A 28 8.29 -15.66 -6.42
N LEU A 29 9.37 -14.91 -6.53
CA LEU A 29 10.31 -14.63 -5.46
C LEU A 29 9.86 -13.36 -4.75
N ILE A 30 9.75 -13.43 -3.42
CA ILE A 30 9.42 -12.30 -2.56
C ILE A 30 10.62 -12.02 -1.66
N LYS A 31 11.07 -10.77 -1.63
CA LYS A 31 12.15 -10.30 -0.75
C LYS A 31 11.69 -9.05 0.00
N PRO A 32 11.79 -8.99 1.34
CA PRO A 32 11.58 -7.73 2.03
C PRO A 32 12.67 -6.73 1.60
N VAL A 33 12.30 -5.46 1.43
CA VAL A 33 13.24 -4.39 1.06
C VAL A 33 14.21 -4.10 2.21
N GLU A 34 13.70 -4.12 3.44
CA GLU A 34 14.49 -3.85 4.65
C GLU A 34 14.36 -5.00 5.66
N LYS A 35 15.32 -5.12 6.56
CA LYS A 35 15.17 -5.96 7.77
C LYS A 35 14.86 -5.04 8.94
N GLY A 36 13.60 -4.61 9.04
CA GLY A 36 13.14 -3.71 10.08
C GLY A 36 12.56 -4.41 11.31
N ALA A 37 12.23 -3.61 12.33
CA ALA A 37 11.54 -4.05 13.55
C ALA A 37 10.12 -4.61 13.30
N HIS A 38 9.54 -4.32 12.13
CA HIS A 38 8.20 -4.73 11.75
C HIS A 38 8.25 -5.71 10.56
N PRO A 39 8.44 -7.02 10.82
CA PRO A 39 8.75 -8.01 9.78
C PRO A 39 7.60 -8.32 8.82
N ILE A 40 6.37 -7.89 9.13
CA ILE A 40 5.19 -8.10 8.28
C ILE A 40 4.89 -6.84 7.47
N PHE A 41 4.61 -5.73 8.15
CA PHE A 41 4.17 -4.48 7.51
C PHE A 41 5.37 -3.70 6.97
N GLN A 42 5.77 -4.01 5.75
CA GLN A 42 6.92 -3.41 5.09
C GLN A 42 6.80 -3.51 3.58
N ASP A 43 7.81 -2.99 2.88
CA ASP A 43 7.90 -3.10 1.45
C ASP A 43 8.51 -4.44 1.05
N TYR A 44 7.98 -5.03 -0.02
CA TYR A 44 8.45 -6.28 -0.60
C TYR A 44 8.75 -6.09 -2.07
N LEU A 45 9.89 -6.62 -2.52
CA LEU A 45 10.20 -6.82 -3.93
C LEU A 45 9.66 -8.17 -4.38
N VAL A 46 8.85 -8.16 -5.42
CA VAL A 46 8.20 -9.34 -6.00
C VAL A 46 8.60 -9.46 -7.46
N ALA A 47 9.19 -10.60 -7.82
CA ALA A 47 9.58 -10.90 -9.21
C ALA A 47 9.13 -12.32 -9.58
N ARG A 48 8.73 -12.52 -10.83
CA ARG A 48 8.44 -13.88 -11.34
C ARG A 48 9.75 -14.67 -11.47
N THR A 49 9.71 -15.97 -11.17
CA THR A 49 10.88 -16.85 -11.30
C THR A 49 10.79 -17.72 -12.56
N GLY A 50 11.93 -18.19 -13.06
CA GLY A 50 11.99 -19.07 -14.24
C GLY A 50 11.77 -18.35 -15.57
N ILE A 51 11.94 -17.01 -15.59
CA ILE A 51 11.92 -16.18 -16.79
C ILE A 51 13.14 -15.28 -16.77
N ASP A 52 13.87 -15.26 -17.88
CA ASP A 52 15.01 -14.37 -18.05
C ASP A 52 14.55 -12.90 -18.08
N ASN A 53 15.29 -12.02 -17.39
CA ASN A 53 14.97 -10.59 -17.28
C ASN A 53 13.57 -10.28 -16.69
N ALA A 54 13.11 -11.09 -15.74
CA ALA A 54 11.85 -10.83 -15.05
C ALA A 54 11.85 -9.47 -14.34
N LEU A 55 10.82 -8.67 -14.61
CA LEU A 55 10.60 -7.40 -13.93
C LEU A 55 10.32 -7.63 -12.44
N THR A 56 10.85 -6.71 -11.62
CA THR A 56 10.63 -6.68 -10.17
C THR A 56 9.68 -5.54 -9.84
N TYR A 57 8.65 -5.81 -9.05
CA TYR A 57 7.68 -4.83 -8.57
C TYR A 57 7.79 -4.67 -7.07
N ARG A 58 7.50 -3.47 -6.56
CA ARG A 58 7.46 -3.18 -5.13
C ARG A 58 6.02 -3.23 -4.65
N VAL A 59 5.77 -3.97 -3.58
CA VAL A 59 4.50 -4.07 -2.86
C VAL A 59 4.68 -3.43 -1.49
N GLU A 60 3.85 -2.44 -1.17
CA GLU A 60 3.82 -1.83 0.16
C GLU A 60 2.69 -2.51 0.96
N LEU A 61 3.07 -3.37 1.91
CA LEU A 61 2.10 -4.10 2.73
C LEU A 61 1.71 -3.29 3.96
N ARG A 62 0.46 -2.81 3.95
CA ARG A 62 -0.13 -1.90 4.95
C ARG A 62 -1.31 -2.53 5.69
N SER A 63 -1.96 -3.54 5.10
CA SER A 63 -3.03 -4.30 5.75
C SER A 63 -3.05 -5.75 5.29
N LEU A 64 -3.46 -6.65 6.17
CA LEU A 64 -3.67 -8.06 5.84
C LEU A 64 -5.09 -8.37 5.34
N THR A 65 -6.01 -7.40 5.45
CA THR A 65 -7.45 -7.60 5.20
C THR A 65 -8.09 -6.47 4.39
N LYS A 66 -7.58 -5.24 4.50
CA LYS A 66 -8.11 -4.05 3.81
C LYS A 66 -7.40 -3.86 2.46
N THR A 67 -8.09 -3.20 1.52
CA THR A 67 -7.57 -2.83 0.19
C THR A 67 -6.69 -1.58 0.21
N THR A 68 -5.84 -1.45 1.23
CA THR A 68 -4.94 -0.29 1.42
C THR A 68 -3.52 -0.56 0.96
N ASN A 69 -3.23 -1.79 0.53
CA ASN A 69 -1.93 -2.18 -0.01
C ASN A 69 -1.72 -1.57 -1.40
N THR A 70 -0.47 -1.31 -1.76
CA THR A 70 -0.13 -0.75 -3.09
C THR A 70 0.90 -1.63 -3.79
N CYS A 71 0.93 -1.54 -5.12
CA CYS A 71 1.93 -2.23 -5.93
C CYS A 71 2.34 -1.39 -7.13
N THR A 72 3.63 -1.41 -7.48
CA THR A 72 4.14 -0.68 -8.66
C THR A 72 3.90 -1.40 -9.98
N CYS A 73 3.14 -2.51 -10.00
CA CYS A 73 2.90 -3.23 -11.25
C CYS A 73 1.83 -2.54 -12.14
N PRO A 74 1.95 -2.64 -13.47
CA PRO A 74 1.01 -2.00 -14.40
C PRO A 74 -0.44 -2.45 -14.26
N ASP A 75 -0.66 -3.68 -13.76
CA ASP A 75 -2.00 -4.21 -13.47
C ASP A 75 -2.67 -3.40 -12.34
N PHE A 76 -1.98 -3.23 -11.20
CA PHE A 76 -2.51 -2.50 -10.06
C PHE A 76 -2.83 -1.04 -10.39
N GLN A 77 -1.94 -0.38 -11.15
CA GLN A 77 -2.11 1.01 -11.54
C GLN A 77 -3.37 1.29 -12.39
N LYS A 78 -3.94 0.27 -13.04
CA LYS A 78 -5.01 0.43 -14.03
C LYS A 78 -6.29 -0.32 -13.69
N ASN A 79 -6.26 -1.26 -12.75
CA ASN A 79 -7.41 -2.15 -12.51
C ASN A 79 -8.45 -1.59 -11.53
N PHE A 80 -8.06 -0.66 -10.65
CA PHE A 80 -8.92 -0.06 -9.61
C PHE A 80 -9.56 -1.05 -8.61
N LEU A 81 -9.11 -2.31 -8.55
CA LEU A 81 -9.64 -3.36 -7.67
C LEU A 81 -9.04 -3.33 -6.26
N GLY A 82 -8.04 -2.48 -6.02
CA GLY A 82 -7.31 -2.45 -4.75
C GLY A 82 -6.40 -3.66 -4.51
N THR A 83 -6.19 -4.51 -5.53
CA THR A 83 -5.26 -5.65 -5.45
C THR A 83 -4.67 -6.01 -6.83
N CYS A 84 -3.60 -6.79 -6.80
CA CYS A 84 -3.00 -7.45 -7.96
C CYS A 84 -2.40 -8.79 -7.51
N LYS A 85 -2.04 -9.65 -8.46
CA LYS A 85 -1.43 -10.95 -8.13
C LYS A 85 -0.17 -10.84 -7.24
N HIS A 86 0.58 -9.74 -7.29
CA HIS A 86 1.77 -9.55 -6.46
C HIS A 86 1.41 -9.25 -5.00
N ILE A 87 0.39 -8.42 -4.76
CA ILE A 87 -0.15 -8.16 -3.42
C ILE A 87 -0.69 -9.46 -2.83
N GLU A 88 -1.50 -10.18 -3.60
CA GLU A 88 -2.03 -11.49 -3.20
C GLU A 88 -0.90 -12.48 -2.88
N LYS A 89 0.18 -12.50 -3.68
CA LYS A 89 1.33 -13.37 -3.40
C LYS A 89 2.02 -13.02 -2.08
N VAL A 90 2.21 -11.72 -1.80
CA VAL A 90 2.79 -11.27 -0.53
C VAL A 90 1.88 -11.67 0.62
N LEU A 91 0.57 -11.43 0.53
CA LEU A 91 -0.43 -11.81 1.54
C LEU A 91 -0.42 -13.31 1.85
N LEU A 92 -0.24 -14.16 0.83
CA LEU A 92 -0.10 -15.61 0.99
C LEU A 92 1.21 -16.04 1.65
N THR A 93 2.27 -15.24 1.49
CA THR A 93 3.64 -15.60 1.92
C THR A 93 3.96 -15.10 3.31
N VAL A 94 3.46 -13.93 3.70
CA VAL A 94 3.70 -13.38 5.04
C VAL A 94 2.99 -14.25 6.08
N LYS A 95 3.77 -14.76 7.04
CA LYS A 95 3.20 -15.52 8.16
C LYS A 95 2.49 -14.54 9.08
N ARG A 96 1.18 -14.72 9.25
CA ARG A 96 0.39 -13.96 10.22
C ARG A 96 0.91 -14.30 11.62
N GLY A 97 1.66 -13.37 12.21
CA GLY A 97 2.07 -13.42 13.61
C GLY A 97 0.95 -12.93 14.53
N LYS A 98 1.30 -12.50 15.74
CA LYS A 98 0.32 -11.89 16.67
C LYS A 98 -0.22 -10.53 16.16
N SER A 99 0.57 -9.80 15.37
CA SER A 99 0.17 -8.49 14.86
C SER A 99 -0.71 -8.63 13.63
N THR A 100 -1.96 -8.23 13.74
CA THR A 100 -2.94 -8.19 12.64
C THR A 100 -3.05 -6.82 11.98
N GLU A 101 -2.59 -5.77 12.67
CA GLU A 101 -2.67 -4.38 12.19
C GLU A 101 -1.26 -3.78 12.01
N SER A 102 -1.18 -2.80 11.11
CA SER A 102 0.04 -2.03 10.87
C SER A 102 0.41 -1.20 12.11
N PRO A 103 1.70 -1.14 12.49
CA PRO A 103 2.18 -0.26 13.57
C PRO A 103 2.42 1.18 13.09
N PHE A 104 2.14 1.46 11.82
CA PHE A 104 2.36 2.76 11.18
C PHE A 104 1.08 3.58 11.16
N VAL A 105 1.23 4.91 11.15
CA VAL A 105 0.13 5.78 10.74
C VAL A 105 0.01 5.68 9.22
N GLU A 106 -1.11 5.18 8.74
CA GLU A 106 -1.33 4.91 7.32
C GLU A 106 -2.21 6.01 6.73
N LEU A 107 -1.68 6.73 5.75
CA LEU A 107 -2.46 7.64 4.91
C LEU A 107 -2.64 6.97 3.54
N PHE A 108 -3.88 6.84 3.09
CA PHE A 108 -4.22 6.19 1.83
C PHE A 108 -5.50 6.76 1.22
N MET A 109 -5.76 6.43 -0.05
CA MET A 109 -7.02 6.73 -0.72
C MET A 109 -7.94 5.52 -0.64
N SER A 110 -9.21 5.72 -0.29
CA SER A 110 -10.19 4.64 -0.31
C SER A 110 -10.45 4.17 -1.74
N VAL A 111 -10.53 2.85 -1.91
CA VAL A 111 -11.04 2.25 -3.15
C VAL A 111 -12.55 2.51 -3.24
N GLY A 112 -13.02 2.97 -4.40
CA GLY A 112 -14.44 3.26 -4.65
C GLY A 112 -14.84 4.72 -4.40
N THR A 113 -14.62 5.24 -3.17
CA THR A 113 -15.01 6.63 -2.86
C THR A 113 -13.94 7.67 -3.19
N ILE A 114 -12.68 7.25 -3.38
CA ILE A 114 -11.53 8.14 -3.68
C ILE A 114 -11.42 9.27 -2.65
N GLU A 115 -11.61 8.93 -1.37
CA GLU A 115 -11.46 9.85 -0.26
C GLU A 115 -10.14 9.60 0.48
N PRO A 116 -9.45 10.65 0.96
CA PRO A 116 -8.27 10.47 1.77
C PRO A 116 -8.66 9.92 3.15
N CYS A 117 -7.98 8.87 3.55
CA CYS A 117 -8.20 8.13 4.79
C CYS A 117 -6.92 8.12 5.61
N LEU A 118 -7.04 8.39 6.92
CA LEU A 118 -5.96 8.23 7.87
C LEU A 118 -6.33 7.09 8.82
N THR A 119 -5.42 6.15 9.07
CA THR A 119 -5.54 5.15 10.13
C THR A 119 -4.39 5.33 11.10
N VAL A 120 -4.74 5.43 12.39
CA VAL A 120 -3.78 5.54 13.49
C VAL A 120 -3.73 4.19 14.20
N PRO A 121 -2.54 3.61 14.43
CA PRO A 121 -2.40 2.35 15.13
C PRO A 121 -2.84 2.51 16.60
N ALA A 122 -3.33 1.42 17.20
CA ALA A 122 -3.74 1.43 18.61
C ALA A 122 -2.57 1.80 19.55
N GLU A 123 -1.40 1.24 19.26
CA GLU A 123 -0.14 1.63 19.88
C GLU A 123 0.46 2.80 19.09
N CYS A 124 0.27 4.01 19.59
CA CYS A 124 0.80 5.24 19.00
C CYS A 124 1.32 6.15 20.11
N ALA A 125 2.46 6.82 19.87
CA ALA A 125 3.03 7.76 20.83
C ALA A 125 2.01 8.86 21.18
N PRO A 126 1.81 9.21 22.46
CA PRO A 126 0.79 10.18 22.87
C PRO A 126 0.93 11.54 22.17
N GLN A 127 2.15 11.99 21.90
CA GLN A 127 2.43 13.24 21.21
C GLN A 127 1.95 13.19 19.75
N VAL A 128 2.13 12.05 19.08
CA VAL A 128 1.67 11.83 17.70
C VAL A 128 0.14 11.79 17.66
N LYS A 129 -0.48 11.06 18.60
CA LYS A 129 -1.93 11.01 18.72
C LYS A 129 -2.52 12.41 18.95
N ALA A 130 -1.99 13.16 19.92
CA ALA A 130 -2.44 14.52 20.20
C ALA A 130 -2.22 15.50 19.02
N PHE A 131 -1.18 15.28 18.22
CA PHE A 131 -0.97 16.02 16.98
C PHE A 131 -2.06 15.70 15.95
N LEU A 132 -2.33 14.41 15.71
CA LEU A 132 -3.28 13.94 14.71
C LEU A 132 -4.74 14.26 15.08
N ASP A 133 -5.11 14.26 16.36
CA ASP A 133 -6.46 14.56 16.84
C ASP A 133 -7.00 15.94 16.39
N LYS A 134 -6.10 16.87 16.06
CA LYS A 134 -6.44 18.18 15.47
C LYS A 134 -7.13 18.04 14.10
N PHE A 135 -6.79 17.00 13.36
CA PHE A 135 -7.24 16.73 11.99
C PHE A 135 -8.34 15.68 11.92
N LEU A 136 -8.61 14.98 13.02
CA LEU A 136 -9.57 13.87 13.07
C LEU A 136 -10.89 14.28 13.70
N ASP A 137 -12.00 13.76 13.16
CA ASP A 137 -13.33 13.85 13.75
C ASP A 137 -13.54 12.80 14.86
N ALA A 138 -14.75 12.76 15.42
CA ALA A 138 -15.10 11.84 16.50
C ALA A 138 -15.02 10.35 16.09
N ASP A 139 -15.12 10.05 14.79
CA ASP A 139 -15.03 8.70 14.24
C ASP A 139 -13.58 8.33 13.85
N GLY A 140 -12.61 9.22 14.11
CA GLY A 140 -11.22 9.02 13.72
C GLY A 140 -10.95 9.18 12.23
N LYS A 141 -11.85 9.82 11.48
CA LYS A 141 -11.67 10.16 10.06
C LYS A 141 -11.16 11.59 9.93
N LEU A 142 -10.58 11.94 8.78
CA LEU A 142 -10.22 13.33 8.50
C LEU A 142 -11.48 14.22 8.55
N ARG A 143 -11.40 15.34 9.28
CA ARG A 143 -12.46 16.33 9.37
C ARG A 143 -12.86 16.85 7.98
N SER A 144 -14.14 17.10 7.77
CA SER A 144 -14.64 17.75 6.56
C SER A 144 -14.29 19.25 6.55
N PRO A 145 -13.91 19.84 5.40
CA PRO A 145 -13.68 19.19 4.10
C PRO A 145 -12.38 18.35 4.10
N ARG A 146 -12.49 17.05 3.76
CA ARG A 146 -11.41 16.07 3.91
C ARG A 146 -10.13 16.46 3.19
N TRP A 147 -10.26 16.98 1.96
CA TRP A 147 -9.11 17.39 1.15
C TRP A 147 -8.38 18.58 1.75
N ASN A 148 -9.11 19.60 2.21
CA ASN A 148 -8.51 20.75 2.89
C ASN A 148 -7.79 20.32 4.17
N THR A 149 -8.42 19.49 4.98
CA THR A 149 -7.82 18.94 6.19
C THR A 149 -6.56 18.13 5.88
N LEU A 150 -6.56 17.34 4.81
CA LEU A 150 -5.36 16.63 4.35
C LEU A 150 -4.23 17.61 3.97
N GLN A 151 -4.52 18.66 3.20
CA GLN A 151 -3.50 19.63 2.78
C GLN A 151 -2.88 20.33 3.99
N VAL A 152 -3.69 20.71 4.98
CA VAL A 152 -3.21 21.30 6.23
C VAL A 152 -2.39 20.28 7.03
N LEU A 153 -2.85 19.04 7.14
CA LEU A 153 -2.10 17.96 7.78
C LEU A 153 -0.73 17.80 7.14
N LEU A 154 -0.65 17.61 5.82
CA LEU A 154 0.62 17.40 5.10
C LEU A 154 1.59 18.58 5.30
N ARG A 155 1.09 19.81 5.22
CA ARG A 155 1.90 21.01 5.51
C ARG A 155 2.41 21.01 6.95
N ASP A 156 1.56 20.73 7.93
CA ASP A 156 1.94 20.75 9.34
C ASP A 156 2.89 19.59 9.69
N VAL A 157 2.77 18.44 9.00
CA VAL A 157 3.74 17.33 9.03
C VAL A 157 5.11 17.79 8.55
N GLU A 158 5.18 18.48 7.41
CA GLU A 158 6.43 18.98 6.81
C GLU A 158 7.11 20.05 7.67
N GLN A 159 6.32 20.86 8.40
CA GLN A 159 6.81 21.95 9.25
C GLN A 159 7.17 21.51 10.68
N ALA A 160 6.87 20.26 11.06
CA ALA A 160 7.17 19.77 12.40
C ALA A 160 8.69 19.72 12.64
N PRO A 161 9.21 20.27 13.76
CA PRO A 161 10.64 20.25 14.03
C PRO A 161 11.15 18.80 14.08
N PRO A 162 12.39 18.52 13.60
CA PRO A 162 12.97 17.20 13.69
C PRO A 162 13.05 16.81 15.18
N GLY A 163 12.19 15.88 15.58
CA GLY A 163 12.23 15.31 16.93
C GLY A 163 13.61 14.72 17.18
N ASN A 164 14.23 15.13 18.28
CA ASN A 164 15.53 14.64 18.72
C ASN A 164 15.38 13.16 19.08
N SER A 165 15.94 12.26 18.27
CA SER A 165 16.03 10.83 18.60
C SER A 165 17.26 10.22 17.94
N GLN A 166 18.29 9.97 18.76
CA GLN A 166 19.21 8.87 18.48
C GLN A 166 18.35 7.60 18.36
N GLY A 167 18.17 7.11 17.13
CA GLY A 167 17.58 5.79 16.87
C GLY A 167 16.54 5.72 15.76
N HIS A 168 15.60 6.67 15.61
CA HIS A 168 14.52 6.56 14.61
C HIS A 168 13.96 7.94 14.23
N PRO A 169 13.62 8.21 12.96
CA PRO A 169 13.46 9.58 12.47
C PRO A 169 12.07 10.16 12.79
N HIS A 170 12.04 11.43 13.22
CA HIS A 170 10.91 12.39 13.18
C HIS A 170 9.61 12.07 13.95
N LEU A 171 8.90 13.13 14.34
CA LEU A 171 7.56 13.11 14.95
C LEU A 171 6.53 12.29 14.14
N LEU A 172 6.84 11.94 12.89
CA LEU A 172 6.02 11.16 11.98
C LEU A 172 6.85 10.16 11.13
N GLY A 173 7.99 9.65 11.61
CA GLY A 173 8.73 8.59 10.88
C GLY A 173 7.94 7.32 10.62
N ASN A 174 6.79 7.18 11.29
CA ASN A 174 5.84 6.10 11.10
C ASN A 174 4.67 6.47 10.17
N LEU A 175 4.64 7.66 9.57
CA LEU A 175 3.63 8.03 8.57
C LEU A 175 4.03 7.45 7.23
N ARG A 176 3.26 6.48 6.74
CA ARG A 176 3.42 5.99 5.37
C ARG A 176 2.43 6.69 4.46
N LEU A 177 2.95 7.55 3.59
CA LEU A 177 2.20 8.22 2.53
C LEU A 177 2.02 7.29 1.33
N PRO A 178 0.94 7.40 0.54
CA PRO A 178 0.82 6.64 -0.70
C PRO A 178 1.99 7.02 -1.63
N PRO A 179 2.42 6.13 -2.54
CA PRO A 179 3.47 6.45 -3.48
C PRO A 179 3.07 7.68 -4.29
N HIS A 180 3.93 8.71 -4.30
CA HIS A 180 3.85 9.73 -5.34
C HIS A 180 4.12 9.02 -6.66
N ASP A 181 3.24 9.19 -7.65
CA ASP A 181 3.46 8.65 -8.98
C ASP A 181 4.78 9.26 -9.49
N ALA A 182 5.87 8.50 -9.43
CA ALA A 182 7.12 8.83 -10.08
C ALA A 182 6.95 8.46 -11.56
N GLY A 183 6.01 9.15 -12.22
CA GLY A 183 5.87 9.12 -13.65
C GLY A 183 7.11 9.73 -14.29
N LYS A 184 8.12 8.91 -14.56
CA LYS A 184 9.05 9.10 -15.66
C LYS A 184 9.35 7.74 -16.28
N GLY A 185 8.67 7.47 -17.39
CA GLY A 185 9.22 6.58 -18.39
C GLY A 185 10.60 7.09 -18.78
N THR A 186 11.58 6.21 -18.82
CA THR A 186 12.77 6.42 -19.63
C THR A 186 12.39 6.10 -21.08
N PRO A 187 12.40 7.08 -22.01
CA PRO A 187 12.46 6.77 -23.44
C PRO A 187 13.83 6.16 -23.74
N GLY A 188 13.86 5.29 -24.74
CA GLY A 188 15.07 4.57 -25.14
C GLY A 188 16.23 5.50 -25.51
N THR A 189 17.44 4.95 -25.39
CA THR A 189 18.58 5.41 -26.18
C THR A 189 18.95 4.25 -27.11
N GLY A 190 18.62 4.44 -28.39
CA GLY A 190 19.29 3.76 -29.47
C GLY A 190 20.54 4.55 -29.87
N SER A 191 21.45 3.84 -30.53
CA SER A 191 22.70 4.28 -31.18
C SER A 191 23.94 4.26 -30.29
N GLN A 192 24.72 3.18 -30.39
CA GLN A 192 25.88 3.10 -31.28
C GLN A 192 25.94 1.71 -31.91
#